data_AF-A0A960Z8G3-F1
#
_entry.id   AF-A0A960Z8G3-F1
#
_cell.length_a   1.000
_cell.length_b   1.000
_cell.length_c   1.000
_cell.angle_alpha   90.00
_cell.angle_beta   90.00
_cell.angle_gamma   90.00
#
_symmetry.space_group_name_H-M   'P 1'
#
loop_
_entity.id
_entity.type
_entity.pdbx_description
1 polymer ?
#
loop_
_entity_poly.entity_id
_entity_poly.type
_entity_poly.pdbx_seq_one_letter_code
_entity_poly.pdbx_strand_id
1 'polypeptide(L)' 'MSTKDVKPTSFDLSTISPEFANLTKDLLFGDIWNREGLSQRDKSLITITSLVSQNRIEQMASLQKGITRNNKKKLK' A
#
# COMPACT_ATOMS: atom_id res chain seq x y z
N MET A 1 -1.94 25.54 -14.62
CA MET A 1 -2.31 24.11 -14.57
C MET A 1 -1.06 23.34 -14.13
N SER A 2 -0.83 23.20 -12.82
CA SER A 2 0.47 22.74 -12.28
C SER A 2 0.45 21.22 -12.12
N THR A 3 1.02 20.51 -13.09
CA THR A 3 1.39 19.09 -12.95
C THR A 3 2.49 19.01 -11.92
N LYS A 4 2.13 18.71 -10.66
CA LYS A 4 3.11 18.52 -9.60
C LYS A 4 3.97 17.32 -9.94
N ASP A 5 5.25 17.58 -10.14
CA ASP A 5 6.32 16.61 -10.36
C ASP A 5 6.29 15.51 -9.30
N VAL A 6 5.77 14.35 -9.68
CA VAL A 6 5.91 13.11 -8.91
C VAL A 6 7.24 12.48 -9.31
N LYS A 7 8.20 12.51 -8.40
CA LYS A 7 9.52 11.88 -8.56
C LYS A 7 9.32 10.39 -8.87
N PRO A 8 9.80 9.85 -10.01
CA PRO A 8 9.45 8.51 -10.45
C PRO A 8 10.22 7.49 -9.61
N THR A 9 9.57 6.95 -8.58
CA THR A 9 10.02 5.75 -7.90
C THR A 9 9.04 4.62 -8.24
N SER A 10 9.48 3.74 -9.15
CA SER A 10 8.91 2.41 -9.45
C SER A 10 7.38 2.30 -9.58
N PHE A 11 6.90 2.33 -10.83
CA PHE A 11 5.54 1.97 -11.28
C PHE A 11 4.39 2.88 -10.79
N ASP A 12 3.99 3.82 -11.64
CA ASP A 12 2.84 4.69 -11.39
C ASP A 12 1.55 4.06 -11.94
N LEU A 13 0.67 3.60 -11.04
CA LEU A 13 -0.61 2.97 -11.40
C LEU A 13 -1.51 3.90 -12.22
N SER A 14 -1.37 5.22 -12.09
CA SER A 14 -2.17 6.19 -12.83
C SER A 14 -1.84 6.22 -14.33
N THR A 15 -0.63 5.82 -14.72
CA THR A 15 -0.21 5.72 -16.13
C THR A 15 -0.80 4.49 -16.84
N ILE A 16 -1.28 3.51 -16.09
CA ILE A 16 -1.86 2.27 -16.60
C ILE A 16 -3.39 2.35 -16.57
N SER A 17 -3.94 2.77 -15.44
CA SER A 17 -5.37 3.05 -15.29
C SER A 17 -5.58 4.11 -14.21
N PRO A 18 -6.00 5.33 -14.59
CA PRO A 18 -6.31 6.40 -13.65
C PRO A 18 -7.44 6.03 -12.68
N GLU A 19 -8.43 5.26 -13.14
CA GLU A 19 -9.54 4.80 -12.31
C GLU A 19 -9.07 3.81 -11.24
N PHE A 20 -8.19 2.86 -11.61
CA PHE A 20 -7.63 1.90 -10.66
C PHE A 20 -6.80 2.59 -9.58
N ALA A 21 -6.06 3.63 -9.94
CA ALA A 21 -5.32 4.45 -8.99
C ALA A 21 -6.26 5.17 -8.00
N ASN A 22 -7.38 5.72 -8.48
CA ASN A 22 -8.38 6.36 -7.63
C ASN A 22 -9.05 5.36 -6.68
N LEU A 23 -9.48 4.19 -7.17
CA LEU A 23 -10.09 3.15 -6.32
C LEU A 23 -9.13 2.64 -5.24
N THR A 24 -7.86 2.43 -5.60
CA THR A 24 -6.84 2.00 -4.64
C THR A 24 -6.62 3.05 -3.55
N LYS A 25 -6.59 4.33 -3.93
CA LYS A 25 -6.34 5.42 -2.98
C LYS A 25 -7.54 5.66 -2.06
N ASP A 26 -8.72 5.83 -2.64
CA ASP A 26 -9.88 6.34 -1.92
C ASP A 26 -10.68 5.23 -1.24
N LEU A 27 -10.84 4.07 -1.87
CA LEU A 27 -11.59 2.96 -1.29
C LEU A 27 -10.70 2.02 -0.48
N LEU A 28 -9.62 1.49 -1.08
CA LEU A 28 -8.81 0.48 -0.39
C LEU A 28 -8.11 1.08 0.83
N PHE A 29 -7.34 2.16 0.66
CA PHE A 29 -6.59 2.78 1.76
C PHE A 29 -7.37 3.88 2.51
N GLY A 30 -8.34 4.53 1.87
CA GLY A 30 -9.16 5.56 2.50
C GLY A 30 -10.25 5.01 3.42
N ASP A 31 -10.94 3.95 3.00
CA ASP A 31 -12.07 3.35 3.76
C ASP A 31 -11.71 1.96 4.31
N ILE A 32 -11.55 0.97 3.44
CA ILE A 32 -11.50 -0.46 3.82
C ILE A 32 -10.41 -0.74 4.86
N TRP A 33 -9.23 -0.15 4.66
CA TRP A 33 -8.10 -0.32 5.56
C TRP A 33 -8.32 0.32 6.94
N ASN A 34 -9.17 1.35 7.03
CA ASN A 34 -9.46 2.09 8.26
C ASN A 34 -10.71 1.61 9.00
N ARG A 35 -11.48 0.65 8.44
CA ARG A 35 -12.70 0.13 9.09
C ARG A 35 -12.44 -0.45 10.47
N GLU A 36 -13.34 -0.18 11.40
CA GLU A 36 -13.28 -0.71 12.76
C GLU A 36 -13.55 -2.23 12.80
N GLY A 37 -13.12 -2.90 13.86
CA GLY A 37 -13.37 -4.33 14.12
C GLY A 37 -12.13 -5.24 14.06
N LEU A 38 -11.11 -4.89 13.28
CA LEU A 38 -9.81 -5.58 13.28
C LEU A 38 -8.68 -4.60 13.55
N SER A 39 -7.68 -5.03 14.33
CA SER A 39 -6.50 -4.21 14.54
C SER A 39 -5.69 -4.09 13.25
N GLN A 40 -4.92 -3.00 13.12
CA GLN A 40 -4.05 -2.78 11.98
C GLN A 40 -3.02 -3.92 11.79
N ARG A 41 -2.59 -4.53 12.90
CA ARG A 41 -1.67 -5.67 12.91
C ARG A 41 -2.33 -6.90 12.28
N ASP A 42 -3.58 -7.17 12.63
CA ASP A 42 -4.29 -8.36 12.13
C ASP A 42 -4.61 -8.23 10.64
N LYS A 43 -5.02 -7.03 10.19
CA LYS A 43 -5.21 -6.75 8.75
C LYS A 43 -3.92 -6.94 7.95
N SER A 44 -2.79 -6.52 8.52
CA SER A 44 -1.47 -6.72 7.91
C SER A 44 -1.11 -8.20 7.86
N LEU A 45 -1.35 -8.95 8.94
CA LEU A 45 -1.05 -10.39 9.01
C LEU A 45 -1.91 -11.22 8.05
N ILE A 46 -3.20 -10.90 7.92
CA ILE A 46 -4.11 -11.56 6.96
C ILE A 46 -3.66 -11.29 5.53
N THR A 47 -3.30 -10.05 5.22
CA THR A 47 -2.81 -9.68 3.87
C THR A 47 -1.53 -10.44 3.53
N ILE A 48 -0.57 -10.50 4.46
CA ILE A 48 0.68 -11.24 4.27
C ILE A 48 0.41 -12.74 4.10
N THR A 49 -0.42 -13.33 4.97
CA THR A 49 -0.77 -14.76 4.89
C THR A 49 -1.45 -15.10 3.56
N SER A 50 -2.35 -14.23 3.08
CA SER A 50 -3.00 -14.37 1.78
C SER A 50 -1.99 -14.34 0.63
N LEU A 51 -1.05 -13.38 0.64
CA LEU A 51 -0.01 -13.28 -0.38
C LEU A 51 0.95 -14.48 -0.37
N VAL A 52 1.32 -14.97 0.82
CA VAL A 52 2.17 -16.15 1.01
C VAL A 52 1.44 -17.41 0.55
N SER A 53 0.16 -17.56 0.89
CA SER A 53 -0.67 -18.69 0.45
C SER A 53 -0.87 -18.73 -1.06
N GLN A 54 -0.82 -17.58 -1.74
CA GLN A 54 -0.89 -17.49 -3.20
C GLN A 54 0.47 -17.62 -3.90
N ASN A 55 1.54 -17.92 -3.15
CA ASN A 55 2.93 -18.01 -3.63
C ASN A 55 3.41 -16.74 -4.37
N ARG A 56 2.96 -15.54 -3.94
CA ARG A 56 3.30 -14.23 -4.54
C ARG A 56 4.43 -13.55 -3.76
N ILE A 57 5.59 -14.21 -3.69
CA ILE A 57 6.74 -13.78 -2.89
C ILE A 57 7.31 -12.41 -3.32
N GLU A 58 7.15 -12.01 -4.59
CA GLU A 58 7.63 -10.72 -5.09
C GLU A 58 7.00 -9.49 -4.38
N GLN A 59 5.77 -9.61 -3.88
CA GLN A 59 5.11 -8.51 -3.18
C GLN A 59 5.64 -8.31 -1.75
N MET A 60 6.32 -9.31 -1.17
CA MET A 60 6.89 -9.21 0.18
C MET A 60 7.99 -8.15 0.28
N ALA A 61 8.80 -7.98 -0.78
CA ALA A 61 9.88 -7.00 -0.79
C ALA A 61 9.35 -5.54 -0.73
N SER A 62 8.20 -5.27 -1.34
CA SER A 62 7.55 -3.95 -1.30
C SER A 62 6.99 -3.66 0.10
N LEU A 63 6.37 -4.67 0.72
CA LEU A 63 5.77 -4.55 2.06
C LEU A 63 6.83 -4.38 3.16
N GLN A 64 7.98 -5.08 3.05
CA GLN A 64 9.13 -4.90 3.94
C GLN A 64 9.68 -3.46 3.86
N LYS A 65 9.84 -2.91 2.65
CA LYS A 65 10.29 -1.52 2.45
C LYS A 65 9.30 -0.52 3.05
N GLY A 66 8.00 -0.78 2.96
CA GLY A 66 6.94 0.03 3.58
C GLY A 66 7.02 0.07 5.11
N ILE A 67 7.22 -1.10 5.75
CA ILE A 67 7.34 -1.22 7.20
C ILE A 67 8.58 -0.49 7.73
N THR A 68 9.75 -0.65 7.09
CA THR A 68 10.99 0.03 7.51
C THR A 68 10.90 1.55 7.38
N ARG A 69 10.19 2.06 6.36
CA ARG A 69 10.01 3.50 6.15
C ARG A 69 9.10 4.13 7.21
N ASN A 70 8.11 3.39 7.70
CA ASN A 70 7.18 3.88 8.72
C ASN A 70 7.82 3.97 10.11
N ASN A 71 8.72 3.04 10.46
CA ASN A 71 9.46 3.08 11.73
C ASN A 71 10.43 4.27 11.85
N LYS A 72 11.00 4.77 10.75
CA LYS A 72 11.88 5.96 10.77
C LYS A 72 11.14 7.29 10.99
N LYS A 73 9.84 7.36 10.66
CA LYS A 73 9.01 8.57 10.91
C LYS A 73 8.57 8.69 12.37
N LYS A 74 8.59 7.60 13.14
CA LYS A 74 8.18 7.57 14.55
C LYS A 74 9.32 7.94 15.53
N LEU A 75 10.53 8.15 15.01
CA LEU A 75 11.75 8.50 15.76
C LEU A 75 12.21 9.95 15.49
N LYS A 76 11.34 10.79 14.94
CA LYS A 76 11.51 12.24 14.84
C LYS A 76 10.30 12.94 15.40
#